data_AF-A0AAN6PXY3-F1
#
_entry.id   AF-A0AAN6PXY3-F1
#
_cell.length_a   1.000
_cell.length_b   1.000
_cell.length_c   1.000
_cell.angle_alpha   90.00
_cell.angle_beta   90.00
_cell.angle_gamma   90.00
#
_symmetry.space_group_name_H-M   'P 1'
#
loop_
_entity.id
_entity.type
_entity.pdbx_description
1 polymer ?
#
loop_
_entity_poly.entity_id
_entity_poly.type
_entity_poly.pdbx_seq_one_letter_code
_entity_poly.pdbx_strand_id
1 'polypeptide(L)'
;MIGRHRRQTSPTCSSFQLPEQKTCLDLGQLATSKIAPRGNDHHPWALGVWAQAERDFRDGRYKPRLPPRFPVILTLDGPVSSPAALQQLAELDSLPETIDTSQVRWDGTEVKNVTICHVSLDEKDKIEEKAETFNGGDEHLLVMFRGKQRFALIVTALKKGVQQGRRGMEVKRIGGATSKVI
;
A
#
# COMPACT_ATOMS: atom_id res chain seq x y z
N MET A 1 -26.72 11.30 -79.84
CA MET A 1 -25.31 11.45 -80.24
C MET A 1 -24.55 12.11 -79.11
N ILE A 2 -23.41 11.53 -78.72
CA ILE A 2 -22.16 12.20 -78.26
C ILE A 2 -22.37 13.28 -77.18
N GLY A 3 -22.06 13.06 -75.90
CA GLY A 3 -20.75 12.69 -75.37
C GLY A 3 -20.07 13.92 -74.73
N ARG A 4 -19.20 13.68 -73.74
CA ARG A 4 -18.26 14.62 -73.05
C ARG A 4 -18.93 15.48 -71.93
N HIS A 5 -18.30 15.83 -70.81
CA HIS A 5 -16.91 15.71 -70.37
C HIS A 5 -16.79 16.01 -68.84
N ARG A 6 -15.82 15.33 -68.20
CA ARG A 6 -14.84 15.82 -67.21
C ARG A 6 -15.24 16.35 -65.80
N ARG A 7 -14.59 15.71 -64.80
CA ARG A 7 -13.63 16.21 -63.77
C ARG A 7 -14.10 17.41 -62.92
N GLN A 8 -14.03 17.40 -61.59
CA GLN A 8 -12.85 17.49 -60.69
C GLN A 8 -13.49 18.01 -59.36
N THR A 9 -13.16 17.64 -58.11
CA THR A 9 -11.98 17.92 -57.29
C THR A 9 -12.39 17.59 -55.83
N SER A 10 -11.58 16.86 -55.06
CA SER A 10 -11.46 17.05 -53.59
C SER A 10 -10.67 18.35 -53.34
N PRO A 11 -10.66 19.06 -52.17
CA PRO A 11 -10.30 18.50 -50.85
C PRO A 11 -10.76 19.28 -49.56
N THR A 12 -10.34 18.77 -48.39
CA THR A 12 -9.89 19.46 -47.14
C THR A 12 -10.80 20.32 -46.22
N CYS A 13 -10.88 19.83 -44.97
CA CYS A 13 -10.41 20.44 -43.69
C CYS A 13 -11.19 21.59 -42.98
N SER A 14 -11.56 21.27 -41.72
CA SER A 14 -11.26 22.03 -40.49
C SER A 14 -12.27 23.03 -39.89
N SER A 15 -12.55 22.76 -38.61
CA SER A 15 -12.66 23.69 -37.47
C SER A 15 -14.01 24.20 -36.98
N PHE A 16 -14.25 23.84 -35.70
CA PHE A 16 -14.74 24.64 -34.57
C PHE A 16 -16.18 25.19 -34.58
N GLN A 17 -16.98 24.73 -33.61
CA GLN A 17 -17.70 25.62 -32.68
C GLN A 17 -18.23 24.83 -31.46
N LEU A 18 -17.77 25.15 -30.25
CA LEU A 18 -18.50 25.00 -28.98
C LEU A 18 -19.05 26.39 -28.64
N PRO A 19 -20.25 26.55 -28.03
CA PRO A 19 -20.49 26.24 -26.60
C PRO A 19 -21.90 25.61 -26.38
N GLU A 20 -22.31 25.09 -25.23
CA GLU A 20 -22.62 25.78 -23.98
C GLU A 20 -22.80 24.78 -22.82
N GLN A 21 -22.63 25.28 -21.60
CA GLN A 21 -22.71 24.56 -20.34
C GLN A 21 -24.16 24.17 -19.97
N LYS A 22 -24.31 23.03 -19.27
CA LYS A 22 -25.23 22.88 -18.13
C LYS A 22 -24.86 21.68 -17.27
N THR A 23 -24.73 21.97 -15.99
CA THR A 23 -24.60 21.10 -14.82
C THR A 23 -25.59 19.94 -14.79
N CYS A 24 -25.18 18.77 -14.31
CA CYS A 24 -25.72 18.11 -13.11
C CYS A 24 -24.98 16.79 -12.86
N LEU A 25 -24.70 16.53 -11.59
CA LEU A 25 -24.17 15.27 -11.06
C LEU A 25 -25.07 14.10 -11.48
N ASP A 26 -24.51 13.09 -12.13
CA ASP A 26 -25.13 11.77 -12.23
C ASP A 26 -24.09 10.69 -11.89
N LEU A 27 -23.93 10.49 -10.59
CA LEU A 27 -23.33 9.30 -9.99
C LEU A 27 -24.31 8.14 -10.21
N GLY A 28 -24.28 7.55 -11.41
CA GLY A 28 -25.32 6.60 -11.76
C GLY A 28 -25.11 5.83 -13.04
N GLN A 29 -23.91 5.27 -13.27
CA GLN A 29 -23.73 4.15 -14.21
C GLN A 29 -22.31 3.55 -14.13
N LEU A 30 -22.03 2.81 -13.06
CA LEU A 30 -21.01 1.76 -13.14
C LEU A 30 -21.68 0.55 -13.78
N ALA A 31 -21.15 0.18 -14.94
CA ALA A 31 -21.57 -0.95 -15.75
C ALA A 31 -21.83 -2.19 -14.89
N THR A 32 -23.09 -2.62 -14.82
CA THR A 32 -23.45 -3.92 -14.26
C THR A 32 -22.89 -5.00 -15.18
N SER A 33 -21.71 -5.52 -14.84
CA SER A 33 -21.21 -6.77 -15.42
C SER A 33 -22.23 -7.87 -15.14
N LYS A 34 -22.82 -8.45 -16.19
CA LYS A 34 -23.75 -9.59 -16.15
C LYS A 34 -23.00 -10.88 -15.83
N ILE A 35 -22.32 -10.95 -14.69
CA ILE A 35 -21.99 -12.21 -14.06
C ILE A 35 -22.96 -12.33 -12.90
N ALA A 36 -24.09 -12.99 -13.14
CA ALA A 36 -24.93 -13.42 -12.04
C ALA A 36 -24.08 -14.32 -11.13
N PRO A 37 -23.80 -13.95 -9.88
CA PRO A 37 -23.23 -14.91 -8.96
C PRO A 37 -24.28 -16.01 -8.83
N ARG A 38 -23.93 -17.26 -9.16
CA ARG A 38 -24.67 -18.41 -8.63
C ARG A 38 -24.53 -18.32 -7.11
N GLY A 39 -25.51 -17.68 -6.48
CA GLY A 39 -25.52 -17.32 -5.08
C GLY A 39 -25.47 -18.57 -4.23
N ASN A 40 -24.29 -18.85 -3.70
CA ASN A 40 -24.21 -19.57 -2.46
C ASN A 40 -24.19 -18.48 -1.38
N ASP A 41 -25.37 -18.06 -0.95
CA ASP A 41 -25.59 -16.96 0.02
C ASP A 41 -24.95 -17.26 1.39
N HIS A 42 -24.41 -18.47 1.55
CA HIS A 42 -23.66 -18.96 2.70
C HIS A 42 -22.13 -18.95 2.51
N HIS A 43 -21.60 -18.39 1.42
CA HIS A 43 -20.16 -18.24 1.28
C HIS A 43 -19.66 -17.24 2.36
N PRO A 44 -18.64 -17.57 3.16
CA PRO A 44 -18.16 -16.71 4.25
C PRO A 44 -17.67 -15.33 3.77
N TRP A 45 -17.43 -15.19 2.47
CA TRP A 45 -17.04 -13.94 1.82
C TRP A 45 -18.12 -13.37 0.88
N ALA A 46 -19.37 -13.84 0.96
CA ALA A 46 -20.47 -13.25 0.19
C ALA A 46 -20.69 -11.79 0.61
N LEU A 47 -21.08 -10.93 -0.33
CA LEU A 47 -21.32 -9.50 -0.08
C LEU A 47 -22.31 -9.27 1.08
N GLY A 48 -23.35 -10.11 1.18
CA GLY A 48 -24.32 -10.04 2.29
C GLY A 48 -23.73 -10.38 3.66
N VAL A 49 -22.78 -11.32 3.71
CA VAL A 49 -22.06 -11.70 4.95
C VAL A 49 -21.12 -10.58 5.38
N TRP A 50 -20.39 -9.98 4.43
CA TRP A 50 -19.55 -8.81 4.69
C TRP A 50 -20.34 -7.60 5.17
N ALA A 51 -21.43 -7.26 4.50
CA ALA A 51 -22.28 -6.14 4.89
C ALA A 51 -22.89 -6.35 6.29
N GLN A 52 -23.24 -7.60 6.64
CA GLN A 52 -23.71 -7.92 7.98
C GLN A 52 -22.60 -7.81 9.02
N ALA A 53 -21.41 -8.33 8.74
CA ALA A 53 -20.25 -8.22 9.62
C ALA A 53 -19.85 -6.75 9.86
N GLU A 54 -19.92 -5.90 8.83
CA GLU A 54 -19.67 -4.46 8.95
C GLU A 54 -20.71 -3.78 9.86
N ARG A 55 -21.99 -4.12 9.70
CA ARG A 55 -23.06 -3.64 10.60
C ARG A 55 -22.83 -4.10 12.03
N ASP A 56 -22.52 -5.37 12.24
CA ASP A 56 -22.29 -5.92 13.58
C ASP A 56 -21.06 -5.29 14.25
N PHE A 57 -20.01 -4.97 13.47
CA PHE A 57 -18.86 -4.21 13.96
C PHE A 57 -19.25 -2.79 14.36
N ARG A 58 -20.00 -2.08 13.51
CA ARG A 58 -20.47 -0.71 13.77
C ARG A 58 -21.40 -0.62 14.97
N ASP A 59 -22.29 -1.61 15.13
CA ASP A 59 -23.22 -1.73 16.25
C ASP A 59 -22.54 -2.24 17.54
N GLY A 60 -21.23 -2.53 17.49
CA GLY A 60 -20.46 -3.05 18.62
C GLY A 60 -20.82 -4.48 19.04
N ARG A 61 -21.61 -5.19 18.24
CA ARG A 61 -21.99 -6.61 18.42
C ARG A 61 -20.85 -7.56 18.08
N TYR A 62 -19.97 -7.14 17.16
CA TYR A 62 -18.71 -7.79 16.89
C TYR A 62 -17.55 -6.92 17.40
N LYS A 63 -17.00 -7.29 18.56
CA LYS A 63 -15.73 -6.75 19.06
C LYS A 63 -14.69 -7.84 18.96
N PRO A 64 -13.69 -7.73 18.07
CA PRO A 64 -12.58 -8.68 18.11
C PRO A 64 -11.95 -8.64 19.49
N ARG A 65 -11.66 -9.82 20.06
CA ARG A 65 -11.09 -9.94 21.42
C ARG A 65 -9.78 -9.16 21.60
N LEU A 66 -9.08 -8.88 20.50
CA LEU A 66 -7.87 -8.09 20.46
C LEU A 66 -7.96 -7.06 19.34
N PRO A 67 -7.44 -5.84 19.52
CA PRO A 67 -7.32 -4.87 18.44
C PRO A 67 -6.54 -5.48 17.26
N PRO A 68 -6.90 -5.17 16.01
CA PRO A 68 -6.15 -5.61 14.85
C PRO A 68 -4.72 -5.07 14.93
N ARG A 69 -3.74 -5.93 14.64
CA ARG A 69 -2.32 -5.58 14.55
C ARG A 69 -1.82 -5.80 13.14
N PHE A 70 -1.13 -4.82 12.57
CA PHE A 70 -0.66 -4.83 11.19
C PHE A 70 0.85 -5.10 11.18
N PRO A 71 1.33 -6.11 10.44
CA PRO A 71 2.75 -6.36 10.34
C PRO A 71 3.39 -5.33 9.39
N VAL A 72 4.50 -4.74 9.83
CA VAL A 72 5.35 -3.84 9.05
C VAL A 72 6.70 -4.51 8.89
N ILE A 73 7.17 -4.71 7.66
CA ILE A 73 8.47 -5.31 7.40
C ILE A 73 9.56 -4.27 7.61
N LEU A 74 10.59 -4.64 8.38
CA LEU A 74 11.81 -3.87 8.50
C LEU A 74 12.71 -4.16 7.30
N THR A 75 13.02 -3.13 6.51
CA THR A 75 13.85 -3.24 5.32
C THR A 75 15.21 -2.61 5.59
N LEU A 76 16.29 -3.39 5.47
CA LEU A 76 17.65 -2.93 5.79
C LEU A 76 18.03 -1.64 5.05
N ASP A 77 17.65 -1.54 3.78
CA ASP A 77 17.96 -0.39 2.92
C ASP A 77 16.83 0.66 2.87
N GLY A 78 15.74 0.45 3.62
CA GLY A 78 14.57 1.33 3.58
C GLY A 78 14.55 2.38 4.69
N PRO A 79 13.55 3.28 4.66
CA PRO A 79 13.33 4.26 5.72
C PRO A 79 13.11 3.62 7.09
N VAL A 80 12.60 2.38 7.13
CA VAL A 80 12.36 1.64 8.36
C VAL A 80 13.28 0.42 8.41
N SER A 81 14.54 0.66 8.73
CA SER A 81 15.57 -0.38 8.86
C SER A 81 15.71 -0.96 10.27
N SER A 82 15.03 -0.36 11.25
CA SER A 82 15.09 -0.80 12.64
C SER A 82 13.78 -0.48 13.39
N PRO A 83 13.53 -1.14 14.54
CA PRO A 83 12.38 -0.83 15.39
C PRO A 83 12.38 0.61 15.89
N ALA A 84 13.56 1.19 16.14
CA ALA A 84 13.70 2.58 16.54
C ALA A 84 13.31 3.55 15.42
N ALA A 85 13.67 3.21 14.18
CA ALA A 85 13.26 3.98 13.00
C ALA A 85 11.73 3.96 12.83
N LEU A 86 11.10 2.81 13.06
CA LEU A 86 9.64 2.66 13.05
C LEU A 86 8.99 3.45 14.19
N GLN A 87 9.55 3.37 15.40
CA GLN A 87 9.08 4.11 16.57
C GLN A 87 9.03 5.61 16.28
N GLN A 88 10.08 6.17 15.71
CA GLN A 88 10.12 7.59 15.38
C GLN A 88 9.12 7.97 14.29
N LEU A 89 9.00 7.12 13.26
CA LEU A 89 8.08 7.38 12.15
C LEU A 89 6.62 7.37 12.62
N ALA A 90 6.23 6.32 13.34
CA ALA A 90 4.86 6.12 13.81
C ALA A 90 4.54 6.81 15.15
N GLU A 91 5.52 7.50 15.75
CA GLU A 91 5.41 8.10 17.09
C GLU A 91 4.92 7.09 18.14
N LEU A 92 5.58 5.94 18.20
CA LEU A 92 5.23 4.89 19.17
C LEU A 92 5.75 5.27 20.56
N ASP A 93 4.93 5.07 21.59
CA ASP A 93 5.29 5.33 22.98
C ASP A 93 6.48 4.47 23.44
N SER A 94 6.60 3.25 22.90
CA SER A 94 7.66 2.30 23.20
C SER A 94 8.24 1.69 21.94
N LEU A 95 9.43 1.09 22.07
CA LEU A 95 10.05 0.34 20.99
C LEU A 95 9.14 -0.85 20.60
N PRO A 96 8.78 -1.03 19.32
CA PRO A 96 7.91 -2.12 18.91
C PRO A 96 8.64 -3.46 18.98
N GLU A 97 7.90 -4.53 19.29
CA GLU A 97 8.40 -5.89 19.31
C GLU A 97 8.75 -6.37 17.89
N THR A 98 9.93 -6.97 17.75
CA THR A 98 10.40 -7.59 16.50
C THR A 98 10.13 -9.07 16.47
N ILE A 99 9.68 -9.57 15.32
CA ILE A 99 9.42 -10.98 15.09
C ILE A 99 10.08 -11.38 13.77
N ASP A 100 10.94 -12.38 13.81
CA ASP A 100 11.51 -12.98 12.60
C ASP A 100 10.52 -13.99 12.01
N THR A 101 10.28 -13.90 10.71
CA THR A 101 9.34 -14.74 9.99
C THR A 101 9.68 -14.87 8.51
N SER A 102 8.96 -15.69 7.76
CA SER A 102 9.11 -15.83 6.32
C SER A 102 8.12 -14.93 5.57
N GLN A 103 8.63 -14.19 4.58
CA GLN A 103 7.83 -13.64 3.50
C GLN A 103 7.43 -14.79 2.58
N VAL A 104 6.16 -14.81 2.17
CA VAL A 104 5.58 -15.87 1.35
C VAL A 104 4.88 -15.30 0.13
N ARG A 105 4.71 -16.12 -0.90
CA ARG A 105 3.81 -15.87 -2.02
C ARG A 105 2.37 -16.23 -1.63
N TRP A 106 1.42 -15.90 -2.50
CA TRP A 106 0.00 -16.21 -2.30
C TRP A 106 -0.28 -17.73 -2.19
N ASP A 107 0.52 -18.55 -2.87
CA ASP A 107 0.46 -20.02 -2.80
C ASP A 107 1.08 -20.59 -1.50
N GLY A 108 1.65 -19.74 -0.65
CA GLY A 108 2.32 -20.12 0.59
C GLY A 108 3.78 -20.50 0.44
N THR A 109 4.35 -20.43 -0.77
CA THR A 109 5.77 -20.68 -1.01
C THR A 109 6.60 -19.60 -0.31
N GLU A 110 7.55 -20.03 0.53
CA GLU A 110 8.49 -19.12 1.20
C GLU A 110 9.44 -18.47 0.20
N VAL A 111 9.65 -17.15 0.34
CA VAL A 111 10.51 -16.34 -0.51
C VAL A 111 11.82 -16.03 0.21
N LYS A 112 11.73 -15.47 1.42
CA LYS A 112 12.89 -15.11 2.25
C LYS A 112 12.47 -14.87 3.70
N ASN A 113 13.44 -14.92 4.60
CA ASN A 113 13.26 -14.46 5.97
C ASN A 113 13.23 -12.93 6.03
N VAL A 114 12.33 -12.41 6.86
CA VAL A 114 12.12 -10.99 7.11
C VAL A 114 11.85 -10.77 8.60
N THR A 115 12.24 -9.60 9.10
CA THR A 115 11.85 -9.16 10.44
C THR A 115 10.67 -8.22 10.31
N ILE A 116 9.62 -8.47 11.10
CA ILE A 116 8.43 -7.62 11.15
C ILE A 116 8.27 -6.98 12.53
N CYS A 117 7.57 -5.85 12.56
CA CYS A 117 7.01 -5.25 13.77
C CYS A 117 5.50 -5.19 13.65
N HIS A 118 4.79 -5.29 14.78
CA HIS A 118 3.33 -5.12 14.78
C HIS A 118 2.94 -3.73 15.25
N VAL A 119 2.09 -3.07 14.46
CA VAL A 119 1.52 -1.76 14.79
C VAL A 119 0.00 -1.83 14.91
N SER A 120 -0.59 -0.92 15.68
CA SER A 120 -2.05 -0.74 15.73
C SER A 120 -2.58 -0.06 14.44
N LEU A 121 -3.90 0.09 14.33
CA LEU A 121 -4.50 0.81 13.19
C LEU A 121 -4.08 2.28 13.19
N ASP A 122 -4.19 2.96 14.34
CA ASP A 122 -3.84 4.38 14.46
C ASP A 122 -2.35 4.61 14.13
N GLU A 123 -1.48 3.70 14.55
CA GLU A 123 -0.04 3.74 14.25
C GLU A 123 0.23 3.50 12.76
N LYS A 124 -0.52 2.58 12.13
CA LYS A 124 -0.47 2.37 10.68
C LYS A 124 -0.86 3.64 9.94
N ASP A 125 -1.94 4.29 10.35
CA ASP A 125 -2.43 5.51 9.72
C ASP A 125 -1.38 6.64 9.81
N LYS A 126 -0.71 6.79 10.96
CA LYS A 126 0.43 7.72 11.12
C LYS A 126 1.60 7.42 10.17
N ILE A 127 1.91 6.14 9.95
CA ILE A 127 2.95 5.73 8.99
C ILE A 127 2.52 6.12 7.58
N GLU A 128 1.29 5.79 7.19
CA GLU A 128 0.74 6.10 5.86
C GLU A 128 0.62 7.61 5.63
N GLU A 129 0.45 8.42 6.67
CA GLU A 129 0.49 9.89 6.57
C GLU A 129 1.89 10.39 6.19
N LYS A 130 2.94 9.86 6.82
CA LYS A 130 4.32 10.35 6.70
C LYS A 130 5.16 9.67 5.64
N ALA A 131 4.74 8.50 5.17
CA ALA A 131 5.54 7.68 4.29
C ALA A 131 4.72 7.13 3.13
N GLU A 132 5.41 6.89 2.01
CA GLU A 132 4.91 6.05 0.95
C GLU A 132 4.99 4.60 1.40
N THR A 133 3.87 3.92 1.35
CA THR A 133 3.74 2.54 1.78
C THR A 133 3.21 1.70 0.65
N PHE A 134 3.80 0.54 0.43
CA PHE A 134 3.21 -0.48 -0.42
C PHE A 134 2.34 -1.40 0.43
N ASN A 135 1.06 -1.47 0.09
CA ASN A 135 0.09 -2.39 0.68
C ASN A 135 -0.58 -3.17 -0.46
N GLY A 136 0.08 -4.24 -0.90
CA GLY A 136 -0.51 -5.32 -1.70
C GLY A 136 -1.31 -4.90 -2.94
N GLY A 137 -0.62 -4.51 -4.01
CA GLY A 137 -1.17 -4.55 -5.39
C GLY A 137 -0.56 -5.69 -6.21
N ASP A 138 0.75 -5.87 -6.08
CA ASP A 138 1.50 -6.94 -6.72
C ASP A 138 1.83 -8.05 -5.69
N GLU A 139 1.96 -9.28 -6.16
CA GLU A 139 1.93 -10.60 -5.47
C GLU A 139 2.91 -10.83 -4.29
N HIS A 140 3.44 -9.80 -3.63
CA HIS A 140 4.70 -9.91 -2.92
C HIS A 140 4.70 -9.47 -1.45
N LEU A 141 3.63 -9.03 -0.82
CA LEU A 141 3.68 -8.63 0.60
C LEU A 141 2.87 -9.50 1.56
N LEU A 142 2.98 -10.82 1.44
CA LEU A 142 2.45 -11.73 2.45
C LEU A 142 3.59 -12.19 3.37
N VAL A 143 3.31 -12.22 4.67
CA VAL A 143 4.19 -12.82 5.68
C VAL A 143 3.45 -13.95 6.38
N MET A 144 4.19 -14.99 6.75
CA MET A 144 3.66 -16.00 7.64
C MET A 144 3.62 -15.43 9.06
N PHE A 145 2.53 -15.60 9.79
CA PHE A 145 2.46 -15.24 11.20
C PHE A 145 1.51 -16.17 11.93
N ARG A 146 2.03 -16.89 12.93
CA ARG A 146 1.27 -17.88 13.71
C ARG A 146 0.52 -18.89 12.82
N GLY A 147 1.20 -19.38 11.77
CA GLY A 147 0.66 -20.34 10.82
C GLY A 147 -0.40 -19.78 9.85
N LYS A 148 -0.54 -18.46 9.75
CA LYS A 148 -1.46 -17.79 8.82
C LYS A 148 -0.73 -16.79 7.94
N GLN A 149 -1.12 -16.69 6.68
CA GLN A 149 -0.66 -15.63 5.79
C GLN A 149 -1.31 -14.30 6.17
N ARG A 150 -0.53 -13.22 6.19
CA ARG A 150 -1.01 -11.87 6.48
C ARG A 150 -0.38 -10.86 5.53
N PHE A 151 -1.16 -9.89 5.07
CA PHE A 151 -0.61 -8.73 4.37
C PHE A 151 0.27 -7.93 5.33
N ALA A 152 1.47 -7.61 4.84
CA ALA A 152 2.40 -6.74 5.53
C ALA A 152 2.56 -5.41 4.79
N LEU A 153 2.87 -4.37 5.57
CA LEU A 153 3.19 -3.05 5.07
C LEU A 153 4.70 -2.96 4.82
N ILE A 154 5.10 -2.41 3.68
CA ILE A 154 6.47 -1.96 3.46
C ILE A 154 6.49 -0.45 3.32
N VAL A 155 7.37 0.19 4.08
CA VAL A 155 7.68 1.61 3.92
C VAL A 155 8.74 1.73 2.84
N THR A 156 8.41 2.35 1.70
CA THR A 156 9.30 2.48 0.54
C THR A 156 10.06 3.79 0.54
N ALA A 157 9.39 4.89 0.90
CA ALA A 157 9.99 6.21 0.96
C ALA A 157 9.29 7.10 2.00
N LEU A 158 9.95 8.16 2.45
CA LEU A 158 9.32 9.19 3.27
C LEU A 158 8.70 10.26 2.37
N LYS A 159 7.54 10.79 2.77
CA LYS A 159 6.94 11.93 2.08
C LYS A 159 7.74 13.20 2.36
N LYS A 160 7.66 14.18 1.45
CA LYS A 160 8.38 15.46 1.55
C LYS A 160 8.08 16.16 2.87
N GLY A 161 9.12 16.65 3.54
CA GLY A 161 9.02 17.39 4.81
C GLY A 161 9.14 16.52 6.07
N VAL A 162 9.16 15.19 5.94
CA VAL A 162 9.39 14.28 7.07
C VAL A 162 10.90 14.11 7.29
N GLN A 163 11.43 14.67 8.38
CA GLN A 163 12.81 14.43 8.79
C GLN A 163 12.88 13.23 9.73
N GLN A 164 13.44 12.14 9.24
CA GLN A 164 13.85 11.03 10.10
C GLN A 164 15.25 11.35 10.63
N GLY A 165 15.41 11.37 11.96
CA GLY A 165 16.63 11.81 12.62
C GLY A 165 17.82 10.91 12.28
N ARG A 166 18.55 11.21 11.20
CA ARG A 166 19.89 10.66 10.95
C ARG A 166 20.86 11.30 11.95
N ARG A 167 21.01 10.72 13.14
CA ARG A 167 22.27 10.89 13.88
C ARG A 167 23.32 10.07 13.15
N GLY A 168 24.06 10.74 12.27
CA GLY A 168 25.28 10.20 11.71
C GLY A 168 26.19 9.74 12.84
N MET A 169 26.58 8.47 12.83
CA MET A 169 27.78 8.03 13.53
C MET A 169 28.97 8.69 12.81
N GLU A 170 29.35 9.88 13.27
CA GLU A 170 30.64 10.45 12.98
C GLU A 170 31.69 9.66 13.76
N VAL A 171 32.36 8.73 13.08
CA VAL A 171 33.54 8.05 13.61
C VAL A 171 34.65 9.09 13.71
N LYS A 172 34.82 9.69 14.89
CA LYS A 172 36.04 10.44 15.24
C LYS A 172 37.22 9.47 15.13
N ARG A 173 37.94 9.53 14.00
CA ARG A 173 39.28 8.94 13.87
C ARG A 173 40.18 9.67 14.87
N ILE A 174 40.51 9.01 15.97
CA ILE A 174 41.57 9.45 16.87
C ILE A 174 42.88 9.20 16.13
N GLY A 175 43.61 10.27 15.86
CA GLY A 175 44.86 10.23 15.12
C GLY A 175 46.01 9.58 15.88
N GLY A 176 46.94 9.04 15.09
CA GLY A 176 48.38 9.27 15.23
C GLY A 176 49.10 8.67 16.43
N ALA A 177 49.80 7.55 16.18
CA ALA A 177 51.07 7.28 16.83
C ALA A 177 51.98 6.49 15.88
N THR A 178 52.84 7.19 15.14
CA THR A 178 54.03 6.61 14.54
C THR A 178 55.07 6.41 15.64
N SER A 179 55.30 5.16 16.05
CA SER A 179 56.51 4.81 16.80
C SER A 179 57.60 4.42 15.80
N LYS A 180 58.62 5.27 15.71
CA LYS A 180 59.93 4.97 15.16
C LYS A 180 60.69 4.19 16.24
N VAL A 181 61.06 2.94 15.96
CA VAL A 181 62.03 2.20 16.80
C VAL A 181 63.38 2.26 16.08
N ILE A 182 64.38 2.57 16.89
CA ILE A 182 65.79 2.82 16.59
C ILE A 182 66.44 1.59 15.98
#